data_AF-A0A7K2P0P4-F1
#
_entry.id   AF-A0A7K2P0P4-F1
#
_cell.length_a   1.000
_cell.length_b   1.000
_cell.length_c   1.000
_cell.angle_alpha   90.00
_cell.angle_beta   90.00
_cell.angle_gamma   90.00
#
_symmetry.space_group_name_H-M   'P 1'
#
loop_
_entity.id
_entity.type
_entity.pdbx_description
1 polymer ?
#
loop_
_entity_poly.entity_id
_entity_poly.type
_entity_poly.pdbx_seq_one_letter_code
_entity_poly.pdbx_strand_id
1 'polypeptide(L)'
;DDSPPVDRDGVLRTVSRTLRHDTRRLRRVLARLRPHLAAVPEAAHLLAPVDDYLLVCPRLADEWDPDTDDRTDRSLPPMNTSHLVALRLAGRRLSLRTAGLLHQLVTRTGGDPAGVLSELDRLVDEGCADYRDGCGAHWIPVGRQVEYQTRVVLAAFELAGRRTAAGARPGEPGRGSEAAVPMHRD
;
A
#
# COMPACT_ATOMS: atom_id res chain seq x y z
N ASP A 1 7.74 -13.93 10.95
CA ASP A 1 7.31 -14.26 12.32
C ASP A 1 5.88 -14.75 12.21
N ASP A 2 5.71 -16.06 12.33
CA ASP A 2 4.42 -16.73 12.18
C ASP A 2 3.71 -16.95 13.52
N SER A 3 4.20 -16.30 14.57
CA SER A 3 3.57 -16.33 15.89
C SER A 3 2.12 -15.81 15.83
N PRO A 4 1.22 -16.39 16.65
CA PRO A 4 -0.11 -15.83 16.81
C PRO A 4 -0.02 -14.44 17.47
N PRO A 5 -0.79 -13.45 17.00
CA PRO A 5 -0.77 -12.11 17.56
C PRO A 5 -1.37 -12.09 18.97
N VAL A 6 -0.77 -11.28 19.85
CA VAL A 6 -1.25 -11.09 21.24
C VAL A 6 -2.65 -10.46 21.27
N ASP A 7 -2.89 -9.47 20.40
CA ASP A 7 -4.18 -8.79 20.24
C ASP A 7 -4.38 -8.42 18.77
N ARG A 8 -4.95 -9.34 17.99
CA ARG A 8 -5.24 -9.12 16.56
C ARG A 8 -6.19 -7.93 16.35
N ASP A 9 -7.30 -7.94 17.05
CA ASP A 9 -8.40 -7.02 16.79
C ASP A 9 -8.05 -5.60 17.24
N GLY A 10 -7.32 -5.43 18.35
CA GLY A 10 -6.80 -4.14 18.77
C GLY A 10 -5.85 -3.52 17.74
N VAL A 11 -5.00 -4.34 17.10
CA VAL A 11 -4.12 -3.87 16.02
C VAL A 11 -4.96 -3.46 14.79
N LEU A 12 -5.91 -4.29 14.37
CA LEU A 12 -6.78 -4.00 13.24
C LEU A 12 -7.59 -2.70 13.44
N ARG A 13 -8.26 -2.55 14.58
CA ARG A 13 -8.96 -1.29 14.96
C ARG A 13 -8.04 -0.09 14.89
N THR A 14 -6.80 -0.23 15.34
CA THR A 14 -5.81 0.86 15.34
C THR A 14 -5.42 1.24 13.91
N VAL A 15 -5.08 0.27 13.07
CA VAL A 15 -4.74 0.50 11.66
C VAL A 15 -5.92 1.14 10.92
N SER A 16 -7.14 0.62 11.08
CA SER A 16 -8.34 1.17 10.45
C SER A 16 -8.65 2.59 10.90
N ARG A 17 -8.59 2.88 12.22
CA ARG A 17 -8.80 4.25 12.73
C ARG A 17 -7.77 5.22 12.17
N THR A 18 -6.50 4.84 12.14
CA THR A 18 -5.42 5.65 11.57
C THR A 18 -5.66 5.92 10.08
N LEU A 19 -5.99 4.88 9.29
CA LEU A 19 -6.25 5.04 7.86
C LEU A 19 -7.43 5.98 7.59
N ARG A 20 -8.53 5.87 8.35
CA ARG A 20 -9.67 6.80 8.25
C ARG A 20 -9.28 8.22 8.63
N HIS A 21 -8.50 8.38 9.70
CA HIS A 21 -8.06 9.68 10.17
C HIS A 21 -7.19 10.39 9.13
N ASP A 22 -6.17 9.70 8.61
CA ASP A 22 -5.25 10.24 7.61
C ASP A 22 -5.98 10.57 6.31
N THR A 23 -6.86 9.68 5.85
CA THR A 23 -7.69 9.92 4.65
C THR A 23 -8.54 11.19 4.81
N ARG A 24 -9.15 11.41 5.97
CA ARG A 24 -9.94 12.64 6.25
C ARG A 24 -9.07 13.89 6.30
N ARG A 25 -7.85 13.83 6.82
CA ARG A 25 -6.90 14.96 6.79
C ARG A 25 -6.50 15.29 5.36
N LEU A 26 -6.09 14.28 4.59
CA LEU A 26 -5.64 14.46 3.21
C LEU A 26 -6.76 14.94 2.28
N ARG A 27 -8.02 14.49 2.47
CA ARG A 27 -9.18 15.05 1.73
C ARG A 27 -9.38 16.54 2.01
N ARG A 28 -9.19 16.99 3.24
CA ARG A 28 -9.30 18.42 3.60
C ARG A 28 -8.19 19.24 2.96
N VAL A 29 -6.96 18.73 2.96
CA VAL A 29 -5.83 19.38 2.26
C VAL A 29 -6.10 19.47 0.76
N LEU A 30 -6.50 18.36 0.11
CA LEU A 30 -6.81 18.36 -1.31
C LEU A 30 -7.94 19.32 -1.67
N ALA A 31 -9.00 19.40 -0.85
CA ALA A 31 -10.11 20.32 -1.10
C ALA A 31 -9.65 21.79 -1.09
N ARG A 32 -8.74 22.17 -0.19
CA ARG A 32 -8.13 23.51 -0.15
C ARG A 32 -7.20 23.77 -1.34
N LEU A 33 -6.48 22.74 -1.78
CA LEU A 33 -5.51 22.87 -2.86
C LEU A 33 -6.15 22.90 -4.25
N ARG A 34 -7.23 22.15 -4.48
CA ARG A 34 -7.88 21.96 -5.80
C ARG A 34 -8.09 23.24 -6.62
N PRO A 35 -8.60 24.36 -6.05
CA PRO A 35 -8.78 25.60 -6.80
C PRO A 35 -7.51 26.17 -7.43
N HIS A 36 -6.34 25.84 -6.88
CA HIS A 36 -5.04 26.38 -7.31
C HIS A 36 -4.31 25.48 -8.31
N LEU A 37 -4.85 24.30 -8.65
CA LEU A 37 -4.15 23.31 -9.47
C LEU A 37 -4.46 23.42 -10.98
N ALA A 38 -5.47 24.19 -11.38
CA ALA A 38 -5.91 24.28 -12.78
C ALA A 38 -4.81 24.77 -13.74
N ALA A 39 -3.90 25.63 -13.25
CA ALA A 39 -2.79 26.18 -14.04
C ALA A 39 -1.47 25.42 -13.85
N VAL A 40 -1.43 24.38 -13.03
CA VAL A 40 -0.20 23.64 -12.74
C VAL A 40 0.03 22.58 -13.82
N PRO A 41 1.14 22.64 -14.58
CA PRO A 41 1.45 21.64 -15.60
C PRO A 41 1.52 20.24 -14.99
N GLU A 42 0.96 19.26 -15.71
CA GLU A 42 0.98 17.84 -15.33
C GLU A 42 0.33 17.52 -13.98
N ALA A 43 -0.42 18.45 -13.38
CA ALA A 43 -1.07 18.22 -12.08
C ALA A 43 -1.99 17.00 -12.10
N ALA A 44 -2.63 16.72 -13.24
CA ALA A 44 -3.48 15.55 -13.43
C ALA A 44 -2.74 14.22 -13.17
N HIS A 45 -1.46 14.10 -13.54
CA HIS A 45 -0.67 12.88 -13.32
C HIS A 45 -0.36 12.63 -11.84
N LEU A 46 -0.20 13.69 -11.06
CA LEU A 46 0.00 13.58 -9.60
C LEU A 46 -1.34 13.44 -8.87
N LEU A 47 -2.41 14.04 -9.40
CA LEU A 47 -3.75 13.99 -8.82
C LEU A 47 -4.44 12.63 -8.98
N ALA A 48 -4.28 11.96 -10.13
CA ALA A 48 -4.91 10.66 -10.38
C ALA A 48 -4.66 9.64 -9.23
N PRO A 49 -3.40 9.33 -8.84
CA PRO A 49 -3.16 8.40 -7.74
C PRO A 49 -3.60 8.94 -6.37
N VAL A 50 -3.70 10.27 -6.18
CA VAL A 50 -4.23 10.88 -4.96
C VAL A 50 -5.74 10.64 -4.87
N ASP A 51 -6.48 10.91 -5.94
CA ASP A 51 -7.93 10.72 -6.00
C ASP A 51 -8.28 9.23 -5.81
N ASP A 52 -7.55 8.32 -6.46
CA ASP A 52 -7.72 6.87 -6.29
C ASP A 52 -7.55 6.43 -4.83
N TYR A 53 -6.48 6.89 -4.18
CA TYR A 53 -6.23 6.58 -2.77
C TYR A 53 -7.36 7.08 -1.86
N LEU A 54 -7.77 8.35 -2.03
CA LEU A 54 -8.79 8.98 -1.19
C LEU A 54 -10.20 8.41 -1.43
N LEU A 55 -10.42 7.79 -2.59
CA LEU A 55 -11.63 7.05 -2.93
C LEU A 55 -11.66 5.67 -2.24
N VAL A 56 -10.57 4.90 -2.32
CA VAL A 56 -10.54 3.49 -1.89
C VAL A 56 -10.36 3.34 -0.37
N CYS A 57 -9.53 4.18 0.26
CA CYS A 57 -9.08 3.92 1.62
C CYS A 57 -10.12 3.99 2.74
N PRO A 58 -11.21 4.77 2.65
CA PRO A 58 -12.29 4.67 3.63
C PRO A 58 -12.88 3.27 3.70
N ARG A 59 -13.23 2.69 2.54
CA ARG A 59 -13.77 1.34 2.44
C ARG A 59 -12.76 0.30 2.89
N LEU A 60 -11.49 0.45 2.49
CA LEU A 60 -10.43 -0.44 2.93
C LEU A 60 -10.26 -0.46 4.45
N ALA A 61 -10.40 0.71 5.10
CA ALA A 61 -10.36 0.78 6.55
C ALA A 61 -11.56 0.05 7.20
N ASP A 62 -12.74 0.11 6.58
CA ASP A 62 -13.92 -0.64 7.03
C ASP A 62 -13.74 -2.16 6.80
N GLU A 63 -13.12 -2.58 5.70
CA GLU A 63 -12.81 -3.99 5.46
C GLU A 63 -11.79 -4.56 6.45
N TRP A 64 -10.97 -3.71 7.08
CA TRP A 64 -9.99 -4.13 8.08
C TRP A 64 -10.49 -4.05 9.52
N ASP A 65 -11.54 -3.27 9.77
CA ASP A 65 -12.01 -3.01 11.13
C ASP A 65 -12.95 -4.12 11.61
N PRO A 66 -12.61 -4.84 12.70
CA PRO A 66 -13.45 -5.92 13.21
C PRO A 66 -14.81 -5.42 13.70
N ASP A 67 -14.94 -4.12 13.99
CA ASP A 67 -16.18 -3.54 14.55
C ASP A 67 -17.15 -3.06 13.45
N THR A 68 -16.77 -3.09 12.17
CA THR A 68 -17.63 -2.70 11.04
C THR A 68 -18.31 -3.88 10.34
N ASP A 69 -18.41 -5.04 11.00
CA ASP A 69 -19.04 -6.24 10.44
C ASP A 69 -20.51 -5.98 10.03
N ASP A 70 -20.73 -5.90 8.72
CA ASP A 70 -22.03 -5.68 8.09
C ASP A 70 -22.81 -6.99 7.88
N ARG A 71 -22.53 -8.03 8.68
CA ARG A 71 -23.11 -9.40 8.59
C ARG A 71 -22.90 -10.07 7.22
N THR A 72 -22.00 -9.54 6.41
CA THR A 72 -21.51 -10.21 5.21
C THR A 72 -20.26 -10.98 5.62
N ASP A 73 -20.24 -12.28 5.34
CA ASP A 73 -19.25 -13.29 5.75
C ASP A 73 -17.81 -13.05 5.18
N ARG A 74 -17.35 -11.80 5.17
CA ARG A 74 -16.07 -11.30 4.64
C ARG A 74 -15.08 -11.04 5.78
N SER A 75 -15.02 -11.92 6.77
CA SER A 75 -13.98 -11.81 7.79
C SER A 75 -12.60 -11.93 7.13
N LEU A 76 -11.65 -11.09 7.56
CA LEU A 76 -10.27 -11.21 7.13
C LEU A 76 -9.74 -12.62 7.46
N PRO A 77 -8.92 -13.24 6.57
CA PRO A 77 -8.34 -14.55 6.83
C PRO A 77 -7.52 -14.55 8.12
N PRO A 78 -7.22 -15.71 8.72
CA PRO A 78 -6.36 -15.80 9.89
C PRO A 78 -5.03 -15.04 9.68
N MET A 79 -4.71 -14.13 10.60
CA MET A 79 -3.51 -13.28 10.51
C MET A 79 -2.52 -13.63 11.62
N ASN A 80 -1.25 -13.80 11.24
CA ASN A 80 -0.14 -13.86 12.20
C ASN A 80 0.44 -12.45 12.43
N THR A 81 1.39 -12.33 13.35
CA THR A 81 2.06 -11.06 13.66
C THR A 81 2.63 -10.39 12.40
N SER A 82 3.27 -11.15 11.50
CA SER A 82 3.85 -10.58 10.28
C SER A 82 2.80 -10.02 9.31
N HIS A 83 1.62 -10.65 9.18
CA HIS A 83 0.51 -10.14 8.39
C HIS A 83 0.01 -8.79 8.92
N LEU A 84 -0.13 -8.66 10.25
CA LEU A 84 -0.58 -7.42 10.88
C LEU A 84 0.44 -6.29 10.72
N VAL A 85 1.74 -6.58 10.88
CA VAL A 85 2.81 -5.61 10.62
C VAL A 85 2.80 -5.18 9.15
N ALA A 86 2.66 -6.13 8.22
CA ALA A 86 2.58 -5.83 6.78
C ALA A 86 1.38 -4.92 6.45
N LEU A 87 0.22 -5.16 7.09
CA LEU A 87 -0.97 -4.34 6.92
C LEU A 87 -0.75 -2.89 7.41
N ARG A 88 -0.17 -2.73 8.60
CA ARG A 88 0.17 -1.40 9.15
C ARG A 88 1.13 -0.65 8.22
N LEU A 89 2.17 -1.32 7.74
CA LEU A 89 3.12 -0.74 6.78
C LEU A 89 2.42 -0.33 5.47
N ALA A 90 1.52 -1.17 4.94
CA ALA A 90 0.77 -0.87 3.74
C ALA A 90 -0.09 0.39 3.90
N GLY A 91 -0.91 0.47 4.94
CA GLY A 91 -1.76 1.64 5.21
C GLY A 91 -0.95 2.94 5.37
N ARG A 92 0.15 2.89 6.13
CA ARG A 92 0.99 4.08 6.35
C ARG A 92 1.72 4.54 5.09
N ARG A 93 2.19 3.60 4.25
CA ARG A 93 2.85 3.92 2.98
C ARG A 93 1.92 4.66 2.03
N LEU A 94 0.66 4.25 1.97
CA LEU A 94 -0.32 4.92 1.12
C LEU A 94 -0.58 6.37 1.60
N SER A 95 -0.74 6.57 2.91
CA SER A 95 -0.91 7.92 3.49
C SER A 95 0.28 8.84 3.19
N LEU A 96 1.50 8.35 3.42
CA LEU A 96 2.74 9.11 3.17
C LEU A 96 2.93 9.43 1.68
N ARG A 97 2.66 8.48 0.79
CA ARG A 97 2.74 8.70 -0.65
C ARG A 97 1.77 9.80 -1.08
N THR A 98 0.54 9.77 -0.59
CA THR A 98 -0.47 10.80 -0.89
C THR A 98 -0.06 12.16 -0.36
N ALA A 99 0.46 12.24 0.87
CA ALA A 99 1.00 13.48 1.44
C ALA A 99 2.16 14.03 0.60
N GLY A 100 3.10 13.17 0.18
CA GLY A 100 4.23 13.56 -0.67
C GLY A 100 3.82 14.06 -2.06
N LEU A 101 2.81 13.42 -2.68
CA LEU A 101 2.28 13.87 -3.97
C LEU A 101 1.56 15.22 -3.85
N LEU A 102 0.78 15.42 -2.78
CA LEU A 102 0.17 16.72 -2.48
C LEU A 102 1.22 17.79 -2.20
N HIS A 103 2.27 17.47 -1.44
CA HIS A 103 3.39 18.36 -1.20
C HIS A 103 4.05 18.77 -2.52
N GLN A 104 4.36 17.79 -3.38
CA GLN A 104 4.93 18.05 -4.71
C GLN A 104 4.03 18.94 -5.57
N LEU A 105 2.70 18.73 -5.54
CA LEU A 105 1.74 19.58 -6.23
C LEU A 105 1.79 21.02 -5.72
N VAL A 106 1.83 21.23 -4.40
CA VAL A 106 1.91 22.58 -3.82
C VAL A 106 3.23 23.25 -4.21
N THR A 107 4.37 22.56 -4.09
CA THR A 107 5.68 23.13 -4.49
C THR A 107 5.69 23.56 -5.97
N ARG A 108 5.02 22.80 -6.85
CA ARG A 108 4.91 23.14 -8.27
C ARG A 108 4.06 24.38 -8.56
N THR A 109 3.26 24.85 -7.61
CA THR A 109 2.56 26.15 -7.75
C THR A 109 3.50 27.36 -7.64
N GLY A 110 4.74 27.16 -7.18
CA GLY A 110 5.71 28.24 -6.94
C GLY A 110 5.53 28.97 -5.61
N GLY A 111 4.61 28.51 -4.75
CA GLY A 111 4.37 29.06 -3.42
C GLY A 111 3.50 28.13 -2.57
N ASP A 112 2.77 28.69 -1.60
CA ASP A 112 1.78 27.96 -0.80
C ASP A 112 0.42 28.68 -0.83
N PRO A 113 -0.27 28.69 -1.98
CA PRO A 113 -1.49 29.47 -2.16
C PRO A 113 -2.64 29.02 -1.25
N ALA A 114 -2.59 27.77 -0.77
CA ALA A 114 -3.59 27.19 0.12
C ALA A 114 -3.17 27.22 1.60
N GLY A 115 -1.93 27.58 1.94
CA GLY A 115 -1.40 27.54 3.30
C GLY A 115 -1.36 26.12 3.89
N VAL A 116 -0.98 25.12 3.09
CA VAL A 116 -1.02 23.69 3.44
C VAL A 116 0.35 23.04 3.59
N LEU A 117 1.46 23.70 3.20
CA LEU A 117 2.78 23.07 3.21
C LEU A 117 3.18 22.60 4.61
N SER A 118 3.05 23.45 5.62
CA SER A 118 3.39 23.08 7.00
C SER A 118 2.52 21.94 7.55
N GLU A 119 1.28 21.83 7.08
CA GLU A 119 0.39 20.71 7.46
C GLU A 119 0.84 19.40 6.81
N LEU A 120 1.29 19.45 5.55
CA LEU A 120 1.82 18.32 4.82
C LEU A 120 3.18 17.86 5.36
N ASP A 121 4.08 18.79 5.69
CA ASP A 121 5.36 18.50 6.33
C ASP A 121 5.14 17.74 7.65
N ARG A 122 4.24 18.26 8.48
CA ARG A 122 3.88 17.61 9.75
C ARG A 122 3.27 16.23 9.53
N LEU A 123 2.43 16.03 8.51
CA LEU A 123 1.88 14.71 8.16
C LEU A 123 2.99 13.70 7.80
N VAL A 124 3.98 14.16 7.04
CA VAL A 124 5.14 13.35 6.64
C VAL A 124 5.99 13.03 7.86
N ASP A 125 6.32 14.01 8.68
CA ASP A 125 7.13 13.83 9.89
C ASP A 125 6.49 12.89 10.90
N GLU A 126 5.21 13.11 11.21
CA GLU A 126 4.40 12.22 12.07
C GLU A 126 4.43 10.78 11.51
N GLY A 127 4.40 10.63 10.19
CA GLY A 127 4.42 9.30 9.57
C GLY A 127 5.75 8.61 9.50
N CYS A 128 6.81 9.36 9.26
CA CYS A 128 8.17 8.86 9.36
C CYS A 128 8.48 8.43 10.80
N ALA A 129 8.01 9.18 11.81
CA ALA A 129 8.13 8.81 13.21
C ALA A 129 7.37 7.52 13.54
N ASP A 130 6.09 7.41 13.17
CA ASP A 130 5.32 6.17 13.37
C ASP A 130 5.95 4.95 12.68
N TYR A 131 6.56 5.13 11.50
CA TYR A 131 7.31 4.07 10.83
C TYR A 131 8.52 3.59 11.65
N ARG A 132 9.36 4.51 12.11
CA ARG A 132 10.56 4.16 12.88
C ARG A 132 10.19 3.56 14.23
N ASP A 133 9.35 4.26 14.98
CA ASP A 133 9.13 3.99 16.39
C ASP A 133 8.06 2.90 16.56
N GLY A 134 7.05 2.92 15.69
CA GLY A 134 5.91 2.02 15.76
C GLY A 134 6.12 0.68 15.06
N CYS A 135 6.89 0.64 13.97
CA CYS A 135 7.18 -0.59 13.22
C CYS A 135 8.64 -1.06 13.38
N GLY A 136 9.47 -0.35 14.15
CA GLY A 136 10.91 -0.64 14.23
C GLY A 136 11.61 -0.49 12.87
N ALA A 137 11.04 0.28 11.94
CA ALA A 137 11.55 0.37 10.59
C ALA A 137 12.88 1.12 10.58
N HIS A 138 13.91 0.49 10.05
CA HIS A 138 15.21 1.11 9.82
C HIS A 138 15.44 1.31 8.33
N TRP A 139 16.21 2.34 8.00
CA TRP A 139 16.65 2.55 6.63
C TRP A 139 17.50 1.36 6.15
N ILE A 140 17.21 0.86 4.95
CA ILE A 140 18.02 -0.14 4.27
C ILE A 140 18.72 0.56 3.11
N PRO A 141 20.06 0.56 3.02
CA PRO A 141 20.76 1.16 1.89
C PRO A 141 20.30 0.60 0.54
N VAL A 142 20.16 1.44 -0.48
CA VAL A 142 19.63 1.05 -1.80
C VAL A 142 20.39 -0.15 -2.39
N GLY A 143 21.72 -0.18 -2.29
CA GLY A 143 22.51 -1.33 -2.76
C GLY A 143 22.10 -2.65 -2.11
N ARG A 144 21.75 -2.64 -0.82
CA ARG A 144 21.23 -3.84 -0.12
C ARG A 144 19.81 -4.19 -0.54
N GLN A 145 18.98 -3.19 -0.81
CA GLN A 145 17.63 -3.43 -1.35
C GLN A 145 17.71 -4.11 -2.72
N VAL A 146 18.57 -3.61 -3.62
CA VAL A 146 18.78 -4.20 -4.96
C VAL A 146 19.30 -5.64 -4.84
N GLU A 147 20.35 -5.86 -4.03
CA GLU A 147 20.91 -7.20 -3.78
C GLU A 147 19.82 -8.19 -3.32
N TYR A 148 18.99 -7.79 -2.35
CA TYR A 148 17.91 -8.63 -1.84
C TYR A 148 16.86 -8.92 -2.91
N GLN A 149 16.37 -7.90 -3.61
CA GLN A 149 15.33 -8.07 -4.64
C GLN A 149 15.83 -8.96 -5.78
N THR A 150 17.07 -8.78 -6.24
CA THR A 150 17.69 -9.66 -7.24
C THR A 150 17.74 -11.10 -6.76
N ARG A 151 18.16 -11.36 -5.52
CA ARG A 151 18.17 -12.72 -4.95
C ARG A 151 16.79 -13.35 -4.87
N VAL A 152 15.78 -12.59 -4.45
CA VAL A 152 14.38 -13.06 -4.40
C VAL A 152 13.88 -13.45 -5.78
N VAL A 153 14.14 -12.63 -6.80
CA VAL A 153 13.78 -12.93 -8.19
C VAL A 153 14.46 -14.21 -8.66
N LEU A 154 15.78 -14.32 -8.50
CA LEU A 154 16.54 -15.52 -8.90
C LEU A 154 16.00 -16.77 -8.19
N ALA A 155 15.79 -16.72 -6.87
CA ALA A 155 15.25 -17.83 -6.11
C ALA A 155 13.84 -18.25 -6.56
N ALA A 156 12.99 -17.28 -6.92
CA ALA A 156 11.67 -17.56 -7.47
C ALA A 156 11.74 -18.29 -8.81
N PHE A 157 12.65 -17.87 -9.71
CA PHE A 157 12.87 -18.55 -10.99
C PHE A 157 13.46 -19.95 -10.82
N GLU A 158 14.44 -20.13 -9.93
CA GLU A 158 14.98 -21.46 -9.61
C GLU A 158 13.90 -22.39 -9.06
N LEU A 159 13.03 -21.89 -8.18
CA LEU A 159 11.91 -22.65 -7.63
C LEU A 159 10.92 -23.05 -8.72
N ALA A 160 10.57 -22.12 -9.63
CA ALA A 160 9.71 -22.41 -10.77
C ALA A 160 10.32 -23.50 -11.68
N GLY A 161 11.61 -23.39 -12.00
CA GLY A 161 12.33 -24.39 -12.80
C GLY A 161 12.35 -25.78 -12.15
N ARG A 162 12.59 -25.85 -10.82
CA ARG A 162 12.53 -27.12 -10.06
C ARG A 162 11.14 -27.77 -10.11
N ARG A 163 10.06 -26.97 -10.04
CA ARG A 163 8.68 -27.48 -10.15
C ARG A 163 8.38 -28.05 -11.54
N THR A 164 8.84 -27.38 -12.61
CA THR A 164 8.70 -27.89 -13.98
C THR A 164 9.46 -29.19 -14.18
N ALA A 165 10.70 -29.30 -13.68
CA ALA A 165 11.48 -30.53 -13.76
C ALA A 165 10.87 -31.68 -12.94
N ALA A 166 10.27 -31.40 -11.78
CA ALA A 166 9.58 -32.40 -10.96
C ALA A 166 8.25 -32.88 -11.57
N GLY A 167 7.55 -32.01 -12.30
CA GLY A 167 6.36 -32.36 -13.08
C GLY A 167 6.66 -33.10 -14.38
N ALA A 168 7.89 -32.99 -14.90
CA ALA A 168 8.38 -33.66 -16.10
C ALA A 168 9.07 -35.01 -15.81
N ARG A 169 8.67 -35.73 -14.74
CA ARG A 169 9.13 -37.11 -14.54
C ARG A 169 8.57 -37.99 -15.67
N PRO A 170 9.41 -38.75 -16.39
CA PRO A 170 8.96 -39.59 -17.49
C PRO A 170 8.28 -40.84 -16.91
N GLY A 171 6.94 -40.89 -16.99
CA GLY A 171 6.21 -42.08 -16.54
C GLY A 171 4.69 -41.99 -16.34
N GLU A 172 4.01 -40.86 -16.55
CA GLU A 172 2.54 -40.82 -16.54
C GLU A 172 1.97 -40.46 -17.91
N PRO A 173 1.21 -41.36 -18.56
CA PRO A 173 0.45 -41.02 -19.75
C PRO A 173 -0.83 -40.30 -19.34
N GLY A 174 -1.00 -39.08 -19.85
CA GLY A 174 -2.31 -38.45 -19.98
C GLY A 174 -2.70 -37.45 -18.91
N ARG A 175 -2.20 -36.22 -19.05
CA ARG A 175 -3.07 -35.05 -18.81
C ARG A 175 -2.96 -34.13 -20.01
N GLY A 176 -4.00 -34.20 -20.85
CA GLY A 176 -4.10 -33.45 -22.08
C GLY A 176 -3.91 -31.95 -21.85
N SER A 177 -3.14 -31.36 -22.76
CA SER A 177 -3.01 -29.94 -22.98
C SER A 177 -4.40 -29.34 -23.27
N GLU A 178 -5.04 -28.72 -22.29
CA GLU A 178 -6.13 -27.78 -22.58
C GLU A 178 -5.51 -26.39 -22.74
N ALA A 179 -5.63 -25.89 -23.96
CA ALA A 179 -4.90 -24.76 -24.49
C ALA A 179 -5.38 -23.43 -23.90
N ALA A 180 -4.40 -22.60 -23.58
CA ALA A 180 -4.35 -21.14 -23.73
C ALA A 180 -5.67 -20.34 -23.68
N VAL A 181 -5.76 -19.53 -22.64
CA VAL A 181 -6.59 -18.31 -22.55
C VAL A 181 -6.48 -17.50 -23.85
N PRO A 182 -7.60 -17.06 -24.47
CA PRO A 182 -7.54 -16.21 -25.65
C PRO A 182 -7.04 -14.82 -25.24
N MET A 183 -5.85 -14.45 -25.73
CA MET A 183 -5.45 -13.06 -25.79
C MET A 183 -6.26 -12.37 -26.90
N HIS A 184 -7.07 -11.39 -26.52
CA HIS A 184 -7.62 -10.40 -27.46
C HIS A 184 -6.48 -9.78 -28.28
N ARG A 185 -6.63 -9.82 -29.61
CA ARG A 185 -5.97 -8.89 -30.52
C ARG A 185 -7.01 -7.89 -31.01
N ASP A 186 -6.53 -6.66 -31.17
CA ASP A 186 -7.26 -5.46 -31.59
C ASP A 186 -8.04 -5.63 -32.91
#